data_AF-X1RMQ5-F1
#
_entry.id   AF-X1RMQ5-F1
#
_cell.length_a   1.000
_cell.length_b   1.000
_cell.length_c   1.000
_cell.angle_alpha   90.00
_cell.angle_beta   90.00
_cell.angle_gamma   90.00
#
_symmetry.space_group_name_H-M   'P 1'
#
loop_
_entity.id
_entity.type
_entity.pdbx_description
1 polymer ?
#
loop_
_entity_poly.entity_id
_entity_poly.type
_entity_poly.pdbx_seq_one_letter_code
_entity_poly.pdbx_strand_id
1 'polypeptide(L)'
;MGKRKKKRAYEGHFAGIDERVMGSKAWKGLKANTKWLYFEFRYRFYGDNEKYIIFTYPEARKIMSEKAFIKSRNKLIERGF
;
A
#
# COMPACT_ATOMS: atom_id res chain seq x y z
N MET A 1 21.25 -35.55 -10.90
CA MET A 1 21.49 -34.25 -10.22
C MET A 1 20.23 -33.38 -10.33
N GLY A 2 19.39 -33.31 -9.30
CA GLY A 2 18.28 -32.36 -9.26
C GLY A 2 18.61 -31.23 -8.29
N LYS A 3 18.81 -30.00 -8.78
CA LYS A 3 19.01 -28.83 -7.91
C LYS A 3 17.76 -28.67 -7.04
N ARG A 4 17.86 -28.99 -5.73
CA ARG A 4 16.80 -28.68 -4.75
C ARG A 4 16.55 -27.17 -4.80
N LYS A 5 15.38 -26.76 -5.31
CA LYS A 5 14.93 -25.36 -5.22
C LYS A 5 14.94 -24.98 -3.73
N LYS A 6 15.81 -24.03 -3.36
CA LYS A 6 15.87 -23.46 -2.01
C LYS A 6 14.47 -22.93 -1.71
N LYS A 7 13.73 -23.55 -0.77
CA LYS A 7 12.46 -23.00 -0.27
C LYS A 7 12.81 -21.60 0.26
N ARG A 8 12.33 -20.56 -0.43
CA ARG A 8 12.58 -19.20 0.03
C ARG A 8 11.88 -19.06 1.38
N ALA A 9 12.63 -18.65 2.40
CA ALA A 9 12.19 -18.60 3.80
C ALA A 9 11.28 -17.39 4.06
N TYR A 10 10.21 -17.26 3.28
CA TYR A 10 9.17 -16.28 3.52
C TYR A 10 7.82 -16.98 3.40
N GLU A 11 7.07 -16.99 4.51
CA GLU A 11 5.64 -17.20 4.50
C GLU A 11 5.03 -15.80 4.64
N GLY A 12 4.48 -15.27 3.55
CA GLY A 12 3.96 -13.90 3.55
C GLY A 12 3.16 -13.59 2.29
N HIS A 13 2.15 -12.73 2.45
CA HIS A 13 1.41 -12.15 1.33
C HIS A 13 2.19 -10.97 0.77
N PHE A 14 2.41 -10.95 -0.54
CA PHE A 14 3.09 -9.86 -1.23
C PHE A 14 2.07 -8.98 -1.95
N ALA A 15 2.16 -7.67 -1.75
CA ALA A 15 1.47 -6.69 -2.58
C ALA A 15 2.43 -6.21 -3.68
N GLY A 16 2.10 -6.49 -4.94
CA GLY A 16 2.84 -5.96 -6.07
C GLY A 16 2.55 -4.47 -6.27
N ILE A 17 3.58 -3.70 -6.63
CA ILE A 17 3.42 -2.32 -7.11
C ILE A 17 3.93 -2.25 -8.54
N ASP A 18 3.23 -1.48 -9.37
CA ASP A 18 3.68 -1.21 -10.73
C ASP A 18 4.98 -0.38 -10.67
N GLU A 19 5.98 -0.80 -11.44
CA GLU A 19 7.26 -0.11 -11.54
C GLU A 19 7.10 1.35 -11.96
N ARG A 20 6.10 1.67 -12.80
CA ARG A 20 5.75 3.03 -13.21
C ARG A 20 5.35 3.89 -12.02
N VAL A 21 4.61 3.32 -11.07
CA VAL A 21 4.26 4.02 -9.83
C VAL A 21 5.53 4.30 -9.03
N MET A 22 6.41 3.30 -8.85
CA MET A 22 7.67 3.49 -8.12
C MET A 22 8.58 4.55 -8.76
N GLY A 23 8.63 4.59 -10.09
CA GLY A 23 9.42 5.55 -10.85
C GLY A 23 8.85 6.97 -10.87
N SER A 24 7.56 7.14 -10.55
CA SER A 24 6.87 8.43 -10.66
C SER A 24 7.42 9.49 -9.70
N LYS A 25 7.45 10.75 -10.16
CA LYS A 25 7.78 11.90 -9.29
C LYS A 25 6.80 12.00 -8.11
N ALA A 26 5.54 11.66 -8.34
CA ALA A 26 4.49 11.60 -7.32
C ALA A 26 4.85 10.62 -6.19
N TRP A 27 5.47 9.48 -6.49
CA TRP A 27 5.85 8.48 -5.48
C TRP A 27 7.15 8.79 -4.74
N LYS A 28 8.18 9.30 -5.43
CA LYS A 28 9.54 9.48 -4.87
C LYS A 28 9.56 10.26 -3.55
N GLY A 29 8.77 11.33 -3.45
CA GLY A 29 8.74 12.17 -2.24
C GLY A 29 7.79 11.70 -1.13
N LEU A 30 7.17 10.52 -1.24
CA LEU A 30 6.21 10.04 -0.24
C LEU A 30 6.94 9.43 0.96
N LYS A 31 6.42 9.69 2.16
CA LYS A 31 6.91 9.06 3.39
C LYS A 31 6.54 7.57 3.43
N ALA A 32 7.28 6.78 4.20
CA ALA A 32 7.04 5.35 4.37
C ALA A 32 5.59 5.03 4.74
N ASN A 33 5.02 5.71 5.74
CA ASN A 33 3.62 5.52 6.15
C ASN A 33 2.64 5.82 5.01
N THR A 34 2.90 6.83 4.20
CA THR A 34 2.03 7.20 3.08
C THR A 34 2.09 6.16 1.97
N LYS A 35 3.29 5.62 1.69
CA LYS A 35 3.45 4.48 0.77
C LYS A 35 2.76 3.24 1.32
N TRP A 36 2.88 2.96 2.62
CA TRP A 36 2.21 1.84 3.26
C TRP A 36 0.69 1.94 3.16
N LEU A 37 0.13 3.12 3.40
CA LEU A 37 -1.31 3.34 3.26
C LEU A 37 -1.79 3.08 1.82
N TYR A 38 -1.01 3.47 0.81
CA TYR A 38 -1.33 3.13 -0.59
C TYR A 38 -1.40 1.62 -0.81
N PHE A 39 -0.48 0.84 -0.23
CA PHE A 39 -0.52 -0.62 -0.32
C PHE A 39 -1.75 -1.21 0.36
N GLU A 40 -2.14 -0.70 1.52
CA GLU A 40 -3.37 -1.12 2.23
C GLU A 40 -4.63 -0.85 1.38
N PHE A 41 -4.69 0.29 0.69
CA PHE A 41 -5.75 0.57 -0.29
C PHE A 41 -5.72 -0.43 -1.45
N ARG A 42 -4.55 -0.67 -2.06
CA ARG A 42 -4.43 -1.59 -3.19
C ARG A 42 -4.70 -3.04 -2.83
N TYR A 43 -4.38 -3.46 -1.61
CA TYR A 43 -4.71 -4.79 -1.10
C TYR A 43 -6.22 -5.00 -0.97
N ARG A 44 -6.96 -3.95 -0.60
CA ARG A 44 -8.43 -3.97 -0.51
C ARG A 44 -9.13 -3.76 -1.86
N PHE A 45 -8.37 -3.39 -2.90
CA PHE A 45 -8.90 -3.20 -4.24
C PHE A 45 -9.01 -4.53 -4.97
N TYR A 46 -10.24 -4.95 -5.29
CA TYR A 46 -10.53 -6.21 -5.97
C TYR A 46 -10.85 -6.04 -7.47
N GLY A 47 -10.63 -4.84 -8.03
CA GLY A 47 -10.80 -4.55 -9.46
C GLY A 47 -12.00 -3.69 -9.80
N ASP A 48 -13.07 -3.75 -9.00
CA ASP A 48 -14.35 -3.08 -9.26
C ASP A 48 -14.77 -2.09 -8.15
N ASN A 49 -14.04 -2.07 -7.03
CA ASN A 49 -14.42 -1.35 -5.82
C ASN A 49 -13.59 -0.08 -5.55
N GLU A 50 -12.97 0.52 -6.57
CA GLU A 50 -12.01 1.64 -6.43
C GLU A 50 -12.60 2.81 -5.64
N LYS A 51 -13.86 3.13 -5.91
CA LYS A 51 -14.60 4.25 -5.29
C LYS A 51 -15.23 3.89 -3.94
N TYR A 52 -15.14 2.63 -3.52
CA TYR A 52 -15.83 2.08 -2.35
C TYR A 52 -14.87 1.57 -1.27
N ILE A 53 -13.57 1.82 -1.41
CA ILE A 53 -12.60 1.45 -0.38
C ILE A 53 -12.74 2.40 0.80
N ILE A 54 -13.46 1.95 1.82
CA ILE A 54 -13.69 2.66 3.08
C ILE A 54 -12.83 2.02 4.16
N PHE A 55 -12.13 2.86 4.93
CA PHE A 55 -11.52 2.45 6.20
C PHE A 55 -12.35 3.00 7.34
N THR A 56 -12.84 2.11 8.20
CA THR A 56 -13.42 2.53 9.48
C THR A 56 -12.31 3.04 10.41
N TYR A 57 -12.66 3.90 11.38
CA TYR A 57 -11.68 4.38 12.38
C TYR A 57 -10.94 3.25 13.11
N PRO A 58 -11.59 2.13 13.53
CA PRO A 58 -10.88 1.00 14.11
C PRO A 58 -9.84 0.37 13.18
N GLU A 59 -10.14 0.24 11.88
CA GLU A 59 -9.20 -0.34 10.92
C GLU A 59 -8.03 0.59 10.62
N ALA A 60 -8.31 1.88 10.43
CA ALA A 60 -7.28 2.90 10.25
C ALA A 60 -6.28 2.88 11.41
N ARG A 61 -6.78 2.73 12.66
CA ARG A 61 -5.96 2.64 13.88
C ARG A 61 -5.07 1.40 13.96
N LYS A 62 -5.43 0.29 13.29
CA LYS A 62 -4.57 -0.90 13.21
C LYS A 62 -3.36 -0.69 12.30
N ILE A 63 -3.48 0.20 11.32
CA ILE A 63 -2.42 0.50 10.35
C ILE A 63 -1.48 1.57 10.90
N MET A 64 -2.04 2.67 11.41
CA MET A 64 -1.29 3.79 11.98
C MET A 64 -2.18 4.67 12.87
N SER A 65 -1.58 5.65 13.54
CA SER A 65 -2.37 6.64 14.31
C SER A 65 -3.32 7.43 13.40
N GLU A 66 -4.48 7.83 13.94
CA GLU A 66 -5.52 8.54 13.19
C GLU A 66 -4.98 9.82 12.52
N LYS A 67 -4.18 10.61 13.24
CA LYS A 67 -3.53 11.81 12.68
C LYS A 67 -2.59 11.47 11.52
N ALA A 68 -1.81 10.39 11.64
CA ALA A 68 -0.92 9.95 10.57
C ALA A 68 -1.69 9.42 9.35
N PHE A 69 -2.81 8.74 9.60
CA PHE A 69 -3.70 8.22 8.57
C PHE A 69 -4.29 9.36 7.75
N ILE A 70 -4.93 10.33 8.40
CA ILE A 70 -5.54 11.49 7.73
C ILE A 70 -4.50 12.25 6.91
N LYS A 71 -3.33 12.51 7.50
CA LYS A 71 -2.23 13.20 6.80
C LYS A 71 -1.73 12.42 5.59
N SER A 72 -1.57 11.10 5.73
CA SER A 72 -1.11 10.24 4.63
C SER A 72 -2.15 10.15 3.51
N ARG A 73 -3.42 9.95 3.86
CA ARG A 73 -4.55 9.93 2.91
C ARG A 73 -4.60 11.23 2.11
N ASN A 74 -4.61 12.38 2.79
CA ASN A 74 -4.64 13.67 2.11
C ASN A 74 -3.41 13.83 1.19
N LYS A 75 -2.24 13.33 1.61
CA LYS A 75 -1.03 13.42 0.79
C LYS A 75 -1.07 12.53 -0.46
N LEU A 76 -1.73 11.37 -0.39
CA LEU A 76 -1.98 10.52 -1.56
C LEU A 76 -2.90 11.26 -2.56
N ILE A 77 -4.01 11.80 -2.07
CA ILE A 77 -4.97 12.57 -2.88
C ILE A 77 -4.29 13.78 -3.54
N GLU A 78 -3.52 14.56 -2.79
CA GLU A 78 -2.75 15.72 -3.31
C GLU A 78 -1.81 15.34 -4.47
N ARG A 79 -1.35 14.09 -4.52
CA ARG A 79 -0.41 13.61 -5.53
C ARG A 79 -1.08 12.80 -6.65
N GLY A 80 -2.41 12.74 -6.65
CA GLY A 80 -3.19 12.08 -7.69
C GLY A 80 -3.18 10.56 -7.62
N PHE A 81 -2.99 10.01 -6.42
CA PHE A 81 -3.17 8.57 -6.15
C PHE A 81 -4.61 8.23 -5.79
#